data_AF-A0A814GGP0-F1
#
_entry.id   AF-A0A814GGP0-F1
#
_cell.length_a   1.000
_cell.length_b   1.000
_cell.length_c   1.000
_cell.angle_alpha   90.00
_cell.angle_beta   90.00
_cell.angle_gamma   90.00
#
_symmetry.space_group_name_H-M   'P 1'
#
loop_
_entity.id
_entity.type
_entity.pdbx_description
1 polymer ?
#
loop_
_entity_poly.entity_id
_entity_poly.type
_entity_poly.pdbx_seq_one_letter_code
_entity_poly.pdbx_strand_id
1 'polypeptide(L)'
;MYKKPEKPKNHLAARLNKFQETINLTRASPTPEIVSIHDQQELPANVINEIKHVFQLIKDNGQQGDYAVQLKFGELIPIFGDTQVAKLVEILSTARKHGYMNYSGNNLLEQDQDEDVYIKLIKTPY
;
A
#
# COMPACT_ATOMS: atom_id res chain seq x y z
N MET A 1 55.98 40.33 -25.04
CA MET A 1 56.13 38.85 -25.01
C MET A 1 55.50 38.36 -23.73
N TYR A 2 54.28 37.81 -23.83
CA TYR A 2 53.44 37.47 -22.68
C TYR A 2 53.73 36.05 -22.16
N LYS A 3 53.57 35.92 -20.84
CA LYS A 3 53.96 34.80 -19.96
C LYS A 3 53.25 33.48 -20.31
N LYS A 4 53.98 32.37 -20.16
CA LYS A 4 53.45 30.99 -20.19
C LYS A 4 52.35 30.82 -19.14
N PRO A 5 51.15 30.34 -19.48
CA PRO A 5 50.20 29.86 -18.50
C PRO A 5 50.44 28.38 -18.19
N GLU A 6 50.32 28.09 -16.90
CA GLU A 6 50.55 26.81 -16.24
C GLU A 6 49.51 25.75 -16.63
N LYS A 7 49.90 24.48 -16.47
CA LYS A 7 49.09 23.28 -16.72
C LYS A 7 47.73 23.36 -16.00
N PRO A 8 46.59 23.07 -16.65
CA PRO A 8 45.34 22.85 -15.95
C PRO A 8 45.38 21.49 -15.24
N LYS A 9 45.44 21.53 -13.91
CA LYS A 9 45.25 20.38 -13.03
C LYS A 9 43.77 19.98 -13.06
N ASN A 10 43.51 18.75 -13.48
CA ASN A 10 42.32 17.92 -13.21
C ASN A 10 41.11 18.64 -12.60
N HIS A 11 40.23 19.17 -13.46
CA HIS A 11 38.95 19.75 -13.05
C HIS A 11 37.84 18.67 -12.95
N LEU A 12 38.13 17.55 -12.29
CA LEU A 12 37.13 16.48 -12.04
C LEU A 12 36.94 16.15 -10.55
N ALA A 13 37.65 16.82 -9.65
CA ALA A 13 37.58 16.60 -8.20
C ALA A 13 36.77 17.68 -7.44
N ALA A 14 35.96 18.48 -8.14
CA ALA A 14 35.21 19.60 -7.54
C ALA A 14 33.68 19.52 -7.77
N ARG A 15 33.14 18.31 -7.95
CA ARG A 15 31.68 18.07 -7.94
C ARG A 15 31.27 16.87 -7.08
N LEU A 16 32.02 16.62 -6.00
CA LEU A 16 31.64 15.66 -4.97
C LEU A 16 31.42 16.26 -3.56
N ASN A 17 31.42 17.59 -3.43
CA ASN A 17 31.12 18.27 -2.16
C ASN A 17 29.98 19.28 -2.33
N LYS A 18 28.77 18.77 -2.55
CA LYS A 18 27.54 19.56 -2.34
C LYS A 18 26.38 18.73 -1.78
N PHE A 19 26.71 17.79 -0.89
CA PHE A 19 25.72 17.02 -0.13
C PHE A 19 26.21 16.65 1.29
N GLN A 20 27.03 17.51 1.91
CA GLN A 20 27.62 17.21 3.23
C GLN A 20 27.71 18.42 4.18
N GLU A 21 26.84 19.43 4.04
CA GLU A 21 26.89 20.66 4.86
C GLU A 21 25.56 21.00 5.56
N THR A 22 24.80 19.98 5.97
CA THR A 22 23.63 20.14 6.85
C THR A 22 23.63 19.12 7.99
N ILE A 23 24.81 18.78 8.50
CA ILE A 23 24.93 17.87 9.64
C ILE A 23 25.85 18.49 10.69
N ASN A 24 25.29 18.67 11.89
CA ASN A 24 25.89 19.09 13.17
C ASN A 24 25.87 20.59 13.49
N LEU A 25 24.87 21.04 14.26
CA LEU A 25 25.12 21.46 15.66
C LEU A 25 23.82 21.77 16.43
N THR A 26 23.16 20.74 16.97
CA THR A 26 22.50 20.88 18.29
C THR A 26 22.72 19.58 19.05
N ARG A 27 23.62 19.69 20.03
CA ARG A 27 24.01 18.65 20.98
C ARG A 27 22.88 18.45 21.99
N ALA A 28 22.32 17.25 22.04
CA ALA A 28 21.85 16.58 23.26
C ALA A 28 21.60 15.10 22.94
N SER A 29 22.59 14.24 23.19
CA SER A 29 22.39 12.78 23.30
C SER A 29 21.66 12.46 24.63
N PRO A 30 21.09 11.25 24.88
CA PRO A 30 21.23 10.00 24.14
C PRO A 30 19.95 9.13 24.00
N THR A 31 19.71 8.53 22.84
CA THR A 31 19.15 7.17 22.75
C THR A 31 19.39 6.61 21.34
N PRO A 32 19.67 5.30 21.19
CA PRO A 32 19.69 4.68 19.88
C PRO A 32 18.22 4.53 19.44
N GLU A 33 17.66 5.55 18.80
CA GLU A 33 16.39 5.37 18.10
C GLU A 33 16.67 4.49 16.88
N ILE A 34 16.32 3.22 17.06
CA ILE A 34 16.18 2.21 16.02
C ILE A 34 15.42 2.86 14.87
N VAL A 35 16.08 2.98 13.72
CA VAL A 35 15.43 3.31 12.47
C VAL A 35 14.50 2.15 12.14
N SER A 36 13.25 2.23 12.58
CA SER A 36 12.19 1.31 12.16
C SER A 36 11.89 1.59 10.70
N ILE A 37 12.57 0.85 9.83
CA ILE A 37 12.20 0.70 8.42
C ILE A 37 10.94 -0.18 8.40
N HIS A 38 9.80 0.42 8.72
CA HIS A 38 8.50 -0.14 8.41
C HIS A 38 7.66 1.03 7.96
N ASP A 39 7.68 1.26 6.65
CA ASP A 39 6.66 2.04 5.95
C ASP A 39 5.34 1.25 6.04
N GLN A 40 4.80 1.14 7.26
CA GLN A 40 3.41 0.79 7.47
C GLN A 40 2.66 2.11 7.32
N GLN A 41 2.34 2.46 6.07
CA GLN A 41 1.28 3.42 5.83
C GLN A 41 0.03 2.89 6.53
N GLU A 42 -0.24 3.41 7.73
CA GLU A 42 -1.48 3.18 8.43
C GLU A 42 -2.60 3.66 7.50
N LEU A 43 -3.47 2.74 7.11
CA LEU A 43 -4.63 3.08 6.29
C LEU A 43 -5.45 4.13 7.05
N PRO A 44 -5.95 5.18 6.37
CA PRO A 44 -6.76 6.16 7.02
C PRO A 44 -8.01 5.48 7.61
N ALA A 45 -8.44 5.92 8.80
CA ALA A 45 -9.44 5.22 9.60
C ALA A 45 -10.78 5.01 8.85
N ASN A 46 -11.13 5.91 7.93
CA ASN A 46 -12.29 5.77 7.04
C ASN A 46 -12.18 4.53 6.16
N VAL A 47 -11.03 4.29 5.52
CA VAL A 47 -10.79 3.13 4.65
C VAL A 47 -10.79 1.84 5.46
N ILE A 48 -10.20 1.85 6.67
CA ILE A 48 -10.25 0.67 7.55
C ILE A 48 -11.70 0.33 7.92
N ASN A 49 -12.53 1.33 8.23
CA ASN A 49 -13.94 1.12 8.55
C ASN A 49 -14.72 0.57 7.35
N GLU A 50 -14.41 1.02 6.14
CA GLU A 50 -15.02 0.50 4.90
C GLU A 50 -14.60 -0.95 4.63
N ILE A 51 -13.31 -1.27 4.83
CA ILE A 51 -12.83 -2.65 4.75
C ILE A 51 -13.54 -3.51 5.80
N LYS A 52 -13.65 -3.04 7.06
CA LYS A 52 -14.38 -3.73 8.14
C LYS A 52 -15.84 -3.97 7.75
N HIS A 53 -16.50 -2.99 7.13
CA HIS A 53 -17.87 -3.13 6.67
C HIS A 53 -18.01 -4.21 5.59
N VAL A 54 -17.17 -4.18 4.55
CA VAL A 54 -17.15 -5.21 3.49
C VAL A 54 -16.81 -6.58 4.07
N PHE A 55 -15.87 -6.64 5.01
CA PHE A 55 -15.49 -7.86 5.70
C PHE A 55 -16.66 -8.48 6.46
N GLN A 56 -17.47 -7.64 7.12
CA GLN A 56 -18.66 -8.08 7.82
C GLN A 56 -19.74 -8.57 6.84
N LEU A 57 -19.97 -7.87 5.72
CA LEU A 57 -20.90 -8.32 4.68
C LEU A 57 -20.52 -9.70 4.13
N ILE A 58 -19.23 -9.92 3.86
CA ILE A 58 -18.72 -11.23 3.41
C ILE A 58 -18.84 -12.27 4.52
N LYS A 59 -18.72 -11.91 5.80
CA LYS A 59 -18.95 -12.84 6.91
C LYS A 59 -20.41 -13.24 7.07
N ASP A 60 -21.32 -12.29 6.91
CA ASP A 60 -22.75 -12.49 7.16
C ASP A 60 -23.43 -13.22 5.99
N ASN A 61 -22.96 -13.01 4.76
CA ASN A 61 -23.55 -13.59 3.53
C ASN A 61 -22.66 -14.64 2.85
N GLY A 62 -21.38 -14.68 3.19
CA GLY A 62 -20.43 -15.62 2.61
C GLY A 62 -20.60 -17.04 3.14
N GLN A 63 -20.03 -17.96 2.39
CA GLN A 63 -19.99 -19.36 2.74
C GLN A 63 -18.67 -19.69 3.42
N GLN A 64 -18.72 -20.53 4.46
CA GLN A 64 -17.51 -21.05 5.07
C GLN A 64 -16.89 -22.09 4.13
N GLY A 65 -15.79 -21.73 3.48
CA GLY A 65 -14.97 -22.66 2.70
C GLY A 65 -14.01 -23.44 3.59
N ASP A 66 -13.11 -24.21 2.97
CA ASP A 66 -12.21 -25.14 3.67
C ASP A 66 -11.35 -24.47 4.77
N TYR A 67 -10.93 -23.23 4.55
CA TYR A 67 -9.98 -22.54 5.46
C TYR A 67 -10.31 -21.06 5.72
N ALA A 68 -11.35 -20.52 5.07
CA ALA A 68 -11.70 -19.11 5.15
C ALA A 68 -13.18 -18.91 4.75
N VAL A 69 -13.78 -17.84 5.25
CA VAL A 69 -15.07 -17.38 4.72
C VAL A 69 -14.84 -16.76 3.34
N GLN A 70 -15.67 -17.13 2.38
CA GLN A 70 -15.58 -16.67 1.01
C GLN A 70 -16.95 -16.31 0.44
N LEU A 71 -16.99 -15.29 -0.41
CA LEU A 71 -18.20 -14.86 -1.13
C LEU A 71 -17.80 -14.52 -2.57
N LYS A 72 -18.69 -14.79 -3.54
CA LYS A 72 -18.45 -14.40 -4.93
C LYS A 72 -18.56 -12.89 -5.10
N PHE A 73 -17.75 -12.31 -5.98
CA PHE A 73 -17.80 -10.89 -6.27
C PHE A 73 -19.16 -10.46 -6.81
N GLY A 74 -19.76 -11.24 -7.71
CA GLY A 74 -21.09 -10.97 -8.26
C GLY A 74 -22.20 -10.98 -7.20
N GLU A 75 -22.05 -11.78 -6.15
CA GLU A 75 -22.99 -11.80 -5.01
C GLU A 75 -22.78 -10.60 -4.07
N LEU A 76 -21.55 -10.08 -3.99
CA LEU A 76 -21.23 -8.93 -3.15
C LEU A 76 -21.72 -7.60 -3.73
N ILE A 77 -21.78 -7.47 -5.06
CA ILE A 77 -22.25 -6.27 -5.76
C ILE A 77 -23.66 -5.82 -5.30
N PRO A 78 -24.71 -6.65 -5.38
CA PRO A 78 -26.05 -6.24 -4.98
C PRO A 78 -26.19 -6.02 -3.47
N ILE A 79 -25.36 -6.67 -2.65
CA ILE A 79 -25.35 -6.51 -1.18
C ILE A 79 -24.73 -5.17 -0.78
N PHE A 80 -23.63 -4.79 -1.44
CA PHE A 80 -22.92 -3.53 -1.18
C PHE A 80 -23.62 -2.33 -1.85
N GLY A 81 -24.30 -2.58 -2.97
CA GLY A 81 -25.06 -1.61 -3.75
C GLY A 81 -24.47 -1.43 -5.16
N ASP A 82 -25.30 -1.66 -6.17
CA ASP A 82 -24.93 -1.63 -7.60
C ASP A 82 -24.33 -0.29 -8.05
N THR A 83 -24.63 0.80 -7.37
CA THR A 83 -24.11 2.14 -7.69
C THR A 83 -22.70 2.39 -7.15
N GLN A 84 -22.14 1.48 -6.34
CA GLN A 84 -20.85 1.66 -5.65
C GLN A 84 -19.80 0.60 -6.01
N VAL A 85 -19.94 -0.08 -7.15
CA VAL A 85 -19.02 -1.15 -7.57
C VAL A 85 -17.58 -0.66 -7.70
N ALA A 86 -17.34 0.52 -8.30
CA ALA A 86 -15.99 1.07 -8.42
C ALA A 86 -15.30 1.26 -7.05
N LYS A 87 -16.06 1.77 -6.08
CA LYS A 87 -15.60 1.95 -4.70
C LYS A 87 -15.36 0.62 -4.00
N LEU A 88 -16.23 -0.36 -4.22
CA LEU A 88 -16.05 -1.73 -3.73
C LEU A 88 -14.73 -2.32 -4.24
N VAL A 89 -14.45 -2.20 -5.53
CA VAL A 89 -13.20 -2.68 -6.14
C VAL A 89 -11.98 -1.98 -5.52
N GLU A 90 -12.03 -0.67 -5.27
CA GLU A 90 -10.96 0.05 -4.57
C GLU A 90 -10.73 -0.47 -3.14
N ILE A 91 -11.81 -0.70 -2.38
CA ILE A 91 -11.75 -1.25 -1.02
C ILE A 91 -11.15 -2.65 -1.03
N LEU A 92 -11.59 -3.52 -1.94
CA LEU A 92 -11.09 -4.89 -2.09
C LEU A 92 -9.61 -4.91 -2.51
N SER A 93 -9.23 -4.06 -3.46
CA SER A 93 -7.84 -3.93 -3.92
C SER A 93 -6.94 -3.46 -2.77
N THR A 94 -7.39 -2.48 -2.00
CA THR A 94 -6.67 -1.98 -0.82
C THR A 94 -6.56 -3.07 0.25
N ALA A 95 -7.67 -3.73 0.58
CA ALA A 95 -7.68 -4.80 1.57
C ALA A 95 -6.75 -5.97 1.17
N ARG A 96 -6.68 -6.29 -0.12
CA ARG A 96 -5.75 -7.27 -0.68
C ARG A 96 -4.29 -6.85 -0.55
N LYS A 97 -3.95 -5.60 -0.88
CA LYS A 97 -2.58 -5.05 -0.72
C LYS A 97 -2.08 -5.15 0.72
N HIS A 98 -2.97 -4.98 1.69
CA HIS A 98 -2.66 -5.08 3.11
C HIS A 98 -2.83 -6.50 3.69
N GLY A 99 -3.16 -7.49 2.87
CA GLY A 99 -3.22 -8.90 3.26
C GLY A 99 -4.46 -9.30 4.09
N TYR A 100 -5.51 -8.48 4.10
CA TYR A 100 -6.76 -8.82 4.80
C TYR A 100 -7.59 -9.85 4.02
N MET A 101 -7.48 -9.86 2.70
CA MET A 101 -8.23 -10.75 1.81
C MET A 101 -7.42 -11.14 0.58
N ASN A 102 -7.88 -12.16 -0.12
CA ASN A 102 -7.30 -12.60 -1.38
C ASN A 102 -8.38 -13.16 -2.32
N TYR A 103 -8.16 -13.02 -3.62
CA TYR A 103 -9.06 -13.51 -4.64
C TYR A 103 -8.26 -13.86 -5.90
N SER A 104 -8.78 -14.82 -6.66
CA SER A 104 -8.18 -15.27 -7.92
C SER A 104 -8.61 -14.36 -9.06
N GLY A 105 -7.66 -13.76 -9.79
CA GLY A 105 -7.96 -12.87 -10.90
C GLY A 105 -6.95 -11.72 -11.03
N ASN A 106 -7.21 -10.82 -11.98
CA ASN A 106 -6.46 -9.58 -12.14
C ASN A 106 -6.69 -8.64 -10.93
N ASN A 107 -5.83 -7.63 -10.77
CA ASN A 107 -5.97 -6.67 -9.65
C ASN A 107 -7.22 -5.78 -9.75
N LEU A 108 -7.82 -5.69 -10.94
CA LEU A 108 -9.07 -4.99 -11.22
C LEU A 108 -10.14 -6.05 -11.44
N LEU A 109 -11.12 -6.11 -10.53
CA LEU A 109 -12.33 -6.90 -10.71
C LEU A 109 -13.31 -6.05 -11.53
N GLU A 110 -13.80 -6.59 -12.63
CA GLU A 110 -14.79 -5.94 -13.47
C GLU A 110 -16.17 -6.57 -13.26
N GLN A 111 -17.20 -5.71 -13.18
CA GLN A 111 -18.60 -6.16 -13.19
C GLN A 111 -18.87 -6.96 -14.48
N ASP A 112 -19.74 -7.97 -14.42
CA ASP A 112 -20.06 -8.91 -15.52
C ASP A 112 -18.96 -9.89 -15.95
N GLN A 113 -17.68 -9.60 -15.72
CA GLN A 113 -16.57 -10.50 -16.09
C GLN A 113 -16.07 -11.35 -14.91
N ASP A 114 -15.95 -10.74 -13.73
CA ASP A 114 -15.33 -11.37 -12.55
C ASP A 114 -16.37 -11.81 -11.50
N GLU A 115 -17.64 -11.97 -11.89
CA GLU A 115 -18.73 -12.29 -10.95
C GLU A 115 -18.51 -13.62 -10.21
N ASP A 116 -17.91 -14.61 -10.87
CA ASP A 116 -17.59 -15.91 -10.30
C ASP A 116 -16.30 -15.94 -9.46
N VAL A 117 -15.62 -14.80 -9.29
CA VAL A 117 -14.40 -14.71 -8.48
C VAL A 117 -14.74 -14.77 -7.00
N TYR A 118 -14.16 -15.75 -6.30
CA TYR A 118 -14.30 -15.86 -4.85
C TYR A 118 -13.35 -14.92 -4.12
N ILE A 119 -13.92 -14.05 -3.29
CA ILE A 119 -13.21 -13.19 -2.36
C ILE A 119 -13.08 -13.93 -1.03
N LYS A 120 -11.85 -14.31 -0.69
CA LYS A 120 -11.51 -15.07 0.51
C LYS A 120 -10.98 -14.14 1.59
N LEU A 121 -11.58 -14.20 2.76
CA LEU A 121 -11.13 -13.44 3.92
C LEU A 121 -9.95 -14.16 4.59
N ILE A 122 -8.78 -13.52 4.65
CA ILE A 122 -7.57 -14.09 5.26
C ILE A 122 -7.41 -13.61 6.69
N LYS A 123 -7.51 -12.29 6.91
CA LYS A 123 -7.22 -11.67 8.20
C LYS A 123 -8.24 -10.57 8.48
N THR A 124 -8.70 -10.52 9.72
CA THR A 124 -9.60 -9.46 10.17
C THR A 124 -8.79 -8.18 10.42
N PRO A 125 -9.21 -7.02 9.88
CA PRO A 125 -8.64 -5.73 10.26
C PRO A 125 -9.02 -5.40 11.72
N TYR A 126 -8.02 -5.21 12.59
CA TYR A 126 -8.19 -4.83 14.00
C TYR A 126 -8.05 -3.33 14.17
#